data_AF-A0AA42JCX3-F1
#
_entry.id   AF-A0AA42JCX3-F1
#
_cell.length_a   1.000
_cell.length_b   1.000
_cell.length_c   1.000
_cell.angle_alpha   90.00
_cell.angle_beta   90.00
_cell.angle_gamma   90.00
#
_symmetry.space_group_name_H-M   'P 1'
#
loop_
_entity.id
_entity.type
_entity.pdbx_description
1 polymer ?
#
loop_
_entity_poly.entity_id
_entity_poly.type
_entity_poly.pdbx_seq_one_letter_code
_entity_poly.pdbx_strand_id
1 'polypeptide(L)'
;MDTLSKKVVYHRVVKTEKDLYYKLALNILREKGYRIQSITNDGRRGLLKDLFNTPIQMCHFHMVAIVVRKLRKKHQSQAGKELKVIVKTLKESHKNEFYLRLHQWYLKHKEFLDERSEYPNEKGYFPYKHRNVRGAYASLKYYMKYLFTFEEYAHLNIEKTTNRLEGLFKELKQKLSFIID
;
A
#
# COMPACT_ATOMS: atom_id res chain seq x y z
N MET A 1 -8.80 -2.66 14.11
CA MET A 1 -10.25 -2.44 14.30
C MET A 1 -10.95 -3.65 13.74
N ASP A 2 -11.93 -4.18 14.46
CA ASP A 2 -12.78 -5.25 13.95
C ASP A 2 -13.75 -4.69 12.91
N THR A 3 -13.88 -5.35 11.76
CA THR A 3 -14.68 -4.85 10.64
C THR A 3 -16.17 -5.07 10.83
N LEU A 4 -16.61 -5.96 11.73
CA LEU A 4 -18.04 -6.17 12.01
C LEU A 4 -18.57 -5.17 13.03
N SER A 5 -18.00 -5.17 14.23
CA SER A 5 -18.39 -4.28 15.32
C SER A 5 -17.91 -2.84 15.14
N LYS A 6 -16.94 -2.61 14.25
CA LYS A 6 -16.27 -1.32 14.03
C LYS A 6 -15.54 -0.79 15.27
N LYS A 7 -15.27 -1.64 16.26
CA LYS A 7 -14.56 -1.29 17.50
C LYS A 7 -13.06 -1.52 17.38
N VAL A 8 -12.29 -0.72 18.12
CA VAL A 8 -10.87 -1.00 18.34
C VAL A 8 -10.76 -2.14 19.34
N VAL A 9 -10.28 -3.30 18.89
CA VAL A 9 -10.11 -4.51 19.71
C VAL A 9 -8.70 -4.63 20.30
N TYR A 10 -7.75 -3.87 19.76
CA TYR A 10 -6.37 -3.82 20.22
C TYR A 10 -5.74 -2.48 19.85
N HIS A 11 -4.98 -1.89 20.77
CA HIS A 11 -4.10 -0.77 20.52
C HIS A 11 -2.83 -0.91 21.36
N ARG A 12 -1.73 -0.33 20.89
CA ARG A 12 -0.47 -0.28 21.63
C ARG A 12 0.29 0.98 21.25
N VAL A 13 0.78 1.70 22.25
CA VAL A 13 1.71 2.82 22.04
C VAL A 13 3.14 2.27 22.07
N VAL A 14 3.93 2.61 21.06
CA VAL A 14 5.34 2.17 20.95
C VAL A 14 6.21 3.35 20.52
N LYS A 15 7.46 3.39 20.99
CA LYS A 15 8.44 4.40 20.56
C LYS A 15 8.87 4.21 19.10
N THR A 16 8.98 2.96 18.67
CA THR A 16 9.42 2.60 17.31
C THR A 16 8.57 1.45 16.80
N GLU A 17 8.02 1.60 15.60
CA GLU A 17 7.18 0.58 14.98
C GLU A 17 8.03 -0.58 14.43
N LYS A 18 7.79 -1.80 14.93
CA LYS A 18 8.50 -3.03 14.57
C LYS A 18 7.51 -4.12 14.17
N ASP A 19 7.91 -4.97 13.23
CA ASP A 19 7.06 -6.05 12.70
C ASP A 19 6.63 -7.05 13.80
N LEU A 20 7.50 -7.27 14.79
CA LEU A 20 7.21 -8.12 15.95
C LEU A 20 5.94 -7.68 16.71
N TYR A 21 5.68 -6.38 16.81
CA TYR A 21 4.51 -5.90 17.56
C TYR A 21 3.19 -6.28 16.90
N TYR A 22 3.17 -6.38 15.57
CA TYR A 22 1.99 -6.85 14.84
C TYR A 22 1.77 -8.35 15.07
N LYS A 23 2.84 -9.16 15.03
CA LYS A 23 2.76 -10.60 15.35
C LYS A 23 2.21 -10.83 16.76
N LEU A 24 2.72 -10.09 17.74
CA LEU A 24 2.23 -10.15 19.13
C LEU A 24 0.76 -9.71 19.23
N ALA A 25 0.37 -8.63 18.57
CA ALA A 25 -1.01 -8.16 18.56
C ALA A 25 -1.98 -9.22 18.02
N LEU A 26 -1.62 -9.90 16.92
CA LEU A 26 -2.45 -10.96 16.35
C LEU A 26 -2.53 -12.20 17.27
N ASN A 27 -1.44 -12.58 17.93
CA ASN A 27 -1.47 -13.68 18.91
C ASN A 27 -2.36 -13.36 20.10
N ILE A 28 -2.26 -12.15 20.67
CA ILE A 28 -3.13 -11.71 21.77
C ILE A 28 -4.61 -11.77 21.35
N LEU A 29 -4.93 -11.38 20.12
CA LEU A 29 -6.29 -11.49 19.60
C LEU A 29 -6.72 -12.96 19.50
N ARG A 30 -5.88 -13.86 18.99
CA ARG A 30 -6.19 -15.29 18.91
C ARG A 30 -6.39 -15.94 20.28
N GLU A 31 -5.56 -15.61 21.26
CA GLU A 31 -5.67 -16.07 22.65
C GLU A 31 -6.98 -15.60 23.30
N LYS A 32 -7.48 -14.43 22.92
CA LYS A 32 -8.80 -13.92 23.31
C LYS A 32 -9.98 -14.54 22.54
N GLY A 33 -9.73 -15.53 21.68
CA GLY A 33 -10.76 -16.23 20.91
C GLY A 33 -11.14 -15.56 19.59
N TYR A 34 -10.44 -14.51 19.14
CA TYR A 34 -10.72 -13.91 17.83
C TYR A 34 -10.26 -14.82 16.69
N ARG A 35 -11.16 -15.08 15.74
CA ARG A 35 -10.83 -15.70 14.45
C ARG A 35 -10.54 -14.63 13.41
N ILE A 36 -9.26 -14.44 13.09
CA ILE A 36 -8.82 -13.44 12.13
C ILE A 36 -9.02 -13.99 10.71
N GLN A 37 -9.97 -13.44 9.97
CA GLN A 37 -10.36 -13.93 8.64
C GLN A 37 -9.59 -13.24 7.50
N SER A 38 -9.21 -11.98 7.69
CA SER A 38 -8.45 -11.18 6.72
C SER A 38 -7.77 -10.01 7.43
N ILE A 39 -6.78 -9.40 6.78
CA ILE A 39 -6.07 -8.22 7.28
C ILE A 39 -5.97 -7.18 6.15
N THR A 40 -6.56 -6.00 6.35
CA THR A 40 -6.30 -4.83 5.50
C THR A 40 -5.24 -3.95 6.17
N ASN A 41 -4.14 -3.63 5.48
CA ASN A 41 -3.06 -2.80 6.02
C ASN A 41 -2.49 -1.80 5.00
N ASP A 42 -1.66 -0.88 5.47
CA ASP A 42 -1.15 0.26 4.67
C ASP A 42 0.06 -0.10 3.79
N GLY A 43 0.48 -1.36 3.78
CA GLY A 43 1.52 -1.86 2.88
C GLY A 43 2.91 -1.94 3.46
N ARG A 44 3.07 -1.94 4.78
CA ARG A 44 4.39 -2.17 5.39
C ARG A 44 4.93 -3.52 4.94
N ARG A 45 6.05 -3.53 4.22
CA ARG A 45 6.57 -4.74 3.53
C ARG A 45 6.76 -5.95 4.46
N GLY A 46 7.24 -5.72 5.69
CA GLY A 46 7.45 -6.76 6.69
C GLY A 46 6.16 -7.40 7.23
N LEU A 47 5.00 -6.81 6.95
CA LEU A 47 3.67 -7.31 7.35
C LEU A 47 2.90 -8.00 6.23
N LEU A 48 3.49 -8.09 5.03
CA LEU A 48 2.83 -8.64 3.84
C LEU A 48 3.13 -10.13 3.64
N LYS A 49 4.03 -10.71 4.42
CA LYS A 49 4.35 -12.14 4.38
C LYS A 49 4.04 -12.78 5.73
N ASP A 50 3.25 -13.83 5.70
CA ASP A 50 3.16 -14.86 6.74
C ASP A 50 2.62 -14.42 8.10
N LEU A 51 1.57 -13.60 8.11
CA LEU A 51 0.70 -13.48 9.28
C LEU A 51 -0.33 -14.62 9.22
N PHE A 52 0.06 -15.79 9.71
CA PHE A 52 -0.83 -16.94 9.96
C PHE A 52 -1.67 -17.40 8.77
N ASN A 53 -1.11 -17.37 7.55
CA ASN A 53 -1.83 -17.73 6.32
C ASN A 53 -3.16 -16.97 6.13
N THR A 54 -3.24 -15.75 6.67
CA THR A 54 -4.44 -14.90 6.59
C THR A 54 -4.40 -14.07 5.29
N PRO A 55 -5.50 -14.00 4.52
CA PRO A 55 -5.60 -13.11 3.36
C PRO A 55 -5.26 -11.66 3.74
N ILE A 56 -4.31 -11.07 3.00
CA ILE A 56 -3.86 -9.69 3.22
C ILE A 56 -4.32 -8.80 2.07
N GLN A 57 -5.03 -7.74 2.40
CA GLN A 57 -5.42 -6.67 1.49
C GLN A 57 -4.52 -5.44 1.70
N MET A 58 -3.89 -4.99 0.64
CA MET A 58 -3.21 -3.69 0.60
C MET A 58 -4.27 -2.58 0.49
N CYS A 59 -4.23 -1.63 1.42
CA CYS A 59 -5.12 -0.47 1.40
C CYS A 59 -4.93 0.32 0.10
N HIS A 60 -6.01 0.44 -0.69
CA HIS A 60 -5.98 1.15 -1.97
C HIS A 60 -5.63 2.63 -1.81
N PHE A 61 -6.10 3.28 -0.76
CA PHE A 61 -5.77 4.68 -0.49
C PHE A 61 -4.26 4.87 -0.29
N HIS A 62 -3.65 4.02 0.52
CA HIS A 62 -2.20 4.06 0.76
C HIS A 62 -1.40 3.67 -0.48
N MET A 63 -1.88 2.71 -1.28
CA MET A 63 -1.25 2.37 -2.55
C MET A 63 -1.24 3.57 -3.52
N VAL A 64 -2.38 4.25 -3.68
CA VAL A 64 -2.48 5.48 -4.48
C VAL A 64 -1.53 6.53 -3.95
N ALA A 65 -1.49 6.75 -2.63
CA ALA A 65 -0.61 7.73 -2.00
C ALA A 65 0.88 7.43 -2.25
N ILE A 66 1.31 6.16 -2.18
CA ILE A 66 2.69 5.73 -2.48
C ILE A 66 3.07 6.08 -3.92
N VAL A 67 2.21 5.74 -4.89
CA VAL A 67 2.47 5.99 -6.32
C VAL A 67 2.47 7.48 -6.60
N VAL A 68 1.43 8.20 -6.18
CA VAL A 68 1.30 9.64 -6.40
C VAL A 68 2.49 10.39 -5.81
N ARG A 69 2.94 10.05 -4.59
CA ARG A 69 4.10 10.70 -3.95
C ARG A 69 5.36 10.59 -4.79
N LYS A 70 5.63 9.43 -5.39
CA LYS A 70 6.77 9.23 -6.29
C LYS A 70 6.65 10.08 -7.56
N LEU A 71 5.43 10.33 -8.03
CA LEU A 71 5.15 11.08 -9.28
C LEU A 71 5.04 12.61 -9.11
N ARG A 72 5.11 13.17 -7.89
CA ARG A 72 4.83 14.59 -7.58
C ARG A 72 5.84 15.65 -8.11
N LYS A 73 6.85 15.31 -8.93
CA LYS A 73 7.86 16.31 -9.38
C LYS A 73 7.29 17.40 -10.31
N LYS A 74 7.93 18.58 -10.31
CA LYS A 74 7.56 19.82 -11.05
C LYS A 74 7.41 19.62 -12.58
N HIS A 75 8.13 18.65 -13.16
CA HIS A 75 7.99 18.24 -14.56
C HIS A 75 7.57 16.77 -14.61
N GLN A 76 6.30 16.51 -14.94
CA GLN A 76 5.79 15.14 -15.11
C GLN A 76 5.89 14.72 -16.57
N SER A 77 6.67 13.67 -16.84
CA SER A 77 6.68 13.01 -18.15
C SER A 77 5.30 12.46 -18.50
N GLN A 78 5.04 12.23 -19.79
CA GLN A 78 3.79 11.62 -20.24
C GLN A 78 3.55 10.26 -19.57
N ALA A 79 4.58 9.42 -19.47
CA ALA A 79 4.54 8.16 -18.74
C ALA A 79 4.05 8.33 -17.29
N GLY A 80 4.57 9.34 -16.57
CA GLY A 80 4.16 9.64 -15.21
C GLY A 80 2.73 10.14 -15.09
N LYS A 81 2.27 10.99 -16.03
CA LYS A 81 0.87 11.48 -16.07
C LYS A 81 -0.11 10.32 -16.28
N GLU A 82 0.15 9.46 -17.26
CA GLU A 82 -0.69 8.30 -17.58
C GLU A 82 -0.74 7.31 -16.41
N LEU A 83 0.40 7.00 -15.78
CA LEU A 83 0.41 6.11 -14.61
C LEU A 83 -0.41 6.67 -13.44
N LYS A 84 -0.38 8.00 -13.26
CA LYS A 84 -1.18 8.69 -12.24
C LYS A 84 -2.68 8.59 -12.50
N VAL A 85 -3.10 8.60 -13.76
CA VAL A 85 -4.51 8.38 -14.14
C VAL A 85 -4.90 6.95 -13.81
N ILE A 86 -4.11 5.95 -14.24
CA ILE A 86 -4.38 4.53 -13.98
C ILE A 86 -4.50 4.27 -12.48
N VAL A 87 -3.52 4.70 -11.66
CA VAL A 87 -3.56 4.38 -10.23
C VAL A 87 -4.77 4.99 -9.52
N LYS A 88 -5.27 6.15 -9.97
CA LYS A 88 -6.43 6.79 -9.37
C LYS A 88 -7.71 5.97 -9.52
N THR A 89 -7.80 5.12 -10.54
CA THR A 89 -8.98 4.25 -10.73
C THR A 89 -8.93 2.98 -9.89
N LEU A 90 -7.83 2.71 -9.15
CA LEU A 90 -7.59 1.46 -8.43
C LEU A 90 -8.77 1.01 -7.55
N LYS A 91 -9.41 1.95 -6.83
CA LYS A 91 -10.51 1.68 -5.89
C LYS A 91 -11.78 1.15 -6.57
N GLU A 92 -11.99 1.58 -7.81
CA GLU A 92 -13.21 1.38 -8.60
C GLU A 92 -13.02 0.33 -9.71
N SER A 93 -11.78 -0.08 -9.97
CA SER A 93 -11.47 -1.06 -11.01
C SER A 93 -11.65 -2.50 -10.50
N HIS A 94 -11.81 -3.43 -11.44
CA HIS A 94 -11.64 -4.87 -11.19
C HIS A 94 -10.19 -5.31 -11.41
N LYS A 95 -9.78 -6.43 -10.79
CA LYS A 95 -8.40 -6.96 -10.84
C LYS A 95 -7.85 -7.06 -12.26
N ASN A 96 -8.58 -7.78 -13.12
CA ASN A 96 -8.12 -8.08 -14.48
C ASN A 96 -8.00 -6.82 -15.33
N GLU A 97 -9.01 -5.94 -15.26
CA GLU A 97 -9.02 -4.68 -15.99
C GLU A 97 -7.88 -3.76 -15.55
N PHE A 98 -7.68 -3.59 -14.24
CA PHE A 98 -6.61 -2.76 -13.71
C PHE A 98 -5.23 -3.27 -14.15
N TYR A 99 -5.01 -4.59 -14.07
CA TYR A 99 -3.74 -5.20 -14.49
C TYR A 99 -3.51 -5.12 -15.99
N LEU A 100 -4.55 -5.28 -16.81
CA LEU A 100 -4.46 -5.12 -18.25
C LEU A 100 -4.04 -3.68 -18.61
N ARG A 101 -4.72 -2.67 -18.06
CA ARG A 101 -4.37 -1.25 -18.26
C ARG A 101 -2.94 -0.95 -17.80
N LEU A 102 -2.54 -1.47 -16.63
CA LEU A 102 -1.19 -1.29 -16.10
C LEU A 102 -0.13 -1.97 -16.97
N HIS A 103 -0.44 -3.14 -17.54
CA HIS A 103 0.45 -3.88 -18.42
C HIS A 103 0.62 -3.18 -19.78
N GLN A 104 -0.48 -2.73 -20.39
CA GLN A 104 -0.45 -1.93 -21.61
C GLN A 104 0.37 -0.64 -21.43
N TRP A 105 0.20 0.06 -20.31
CA TRP A 105 1.03 1.21 -19.96
C TRP A 105 2.52 0.84 -19.87
N TYR A 106 2.86 -0.31 -19.27
CA TYR A 106 4.24 -0.75 -19.18
C TYR A 106 4.86 -1.01 -20.55
N LEU A 107 4.14 -1.72 -21.43
CA LEU A 107 4.61 -1.99 -22.79
C LEU A 107 4.85 -0.70 -23.57
N LYS A 108 3.91 0.24 -23.51
CA LYS A 108 4.01 1.56 -24.16
C LYS A 108 5.22 2.37 -23.70
N HIS A 109 5.57 2.31 -22.42
CA HIS A 109 6.63 3.14 -21.83
C HIS A 109 7.90 2.36 -21.49
N LYS A 110 8.06 1.12 -21.97
CA LYS A 110 9.17 0.25 -21.58
C LYS A 110 10.54 0.87 -21.86
N GLU A 111 10.75 1.38 -23.07
CA GLU A 111 12.00 2.02 -23.47
C GLU A 111 12.31 3.24 -22.59
N PHE A 112 11.32 4.10 -22.37
CA PHE A 112 11.42 5.22 -21.43
C PHE A 112 11.81 4.75 -20.02
N LEU A 113 11.24 3.65 -19.51
CA LEU A 113 11.59 3.15 -18.17
C LEU A 113 12.99 2.54 -18.07
N ASP A 114 13.52 2.03 -19.18
CA ASP A 114 14.81 1.36 -19.27
C ASP A 114 15.95 2.33 -19.61
N GLU A 115 15.65 3.58 -20.00
CA GLU A 115 16.63 4.62 -20.28
C GLU A 115 17.56 4.90 -19.09
N ARG A 116 18.88 4.85 -19.35
CA ARG A 116 19.95 5.06 -18.37
C ARG A 116 20.79 6.28 -18.72
N SER A 117 21.41 6.86 -17.69
CA SER A 117 22.43 7.89 -17.84
C SER A 117 23.60 7.36 -18.66
N GLU A 118 24.19 8.23 -19.47
CA GLU A 118 25.45 7.96 -20.20
C GLU A 118 26.65 7.96 -19.26
N TYR A 119 26.53 8.61 -18.10
CA TYR A 119 27.59 8.69 -17.10
C TYR A 119 27.30 7.76 -15.91
N PRO A 120 28.31 7.03 -15.41
CA PRO A 120 28.17 6.20 -14.21
C PRO A 120 28.13 7.06 -12.94
N ASN A 121 27.56 6.50 -11.87
CA ASN A 121 27.68 7.08 -10.52
C ASN A 121 29.02 6.71 -9.87
N GLU A 122 29.26 7.21 -8.65
CA GLU A 122 30.46 6.94 -7.85
C GLU A 122 30.78 5.45 -7.64
N LYS A 123 29.79 4.57 -7.82
CA LYS A 123 29.93 3.11 -7.67
C LYS A 123 30.05 2.38 -9.01
N GLY A 124 30.22 3.10 -10.12
CA GLY A 124 30.34 2.54 -11.47
C GLY A 124 29.02 2.13 -12.15
N TYR A 125 27.86 2.37 -11.53
CA TYR A 125 26.57 2.01 -12.11
C TYR A 125 26.00 3.15 -12.96
N PHE A 126 25.46 2.82 -14.14
CA PHE A 126 24.70 3.74 -14.98
C PHE A 126 23.25 3.83 -14.49
N PRO A 127 22.85 4.89 -13.78
CA PRO A 127 21.52 4.95 -13.19
C PRO A 127 20.42 5.14 -14.23
N TYR A 128 19.23 4.62 -13.95
CA TYR A 128 18.03 4.95 -14.72
C TYR A 128 17.74 6.46 -14.65
N LYS A 129 17.39 7.07 -15.79
CA LYS A 129 17.01 8.50 -15.83
C LYS A 129 15.68 8.74 -15.11
N HIS A 130 14.72 7.83 -15.30
CA HIS A 130 13.34 8.00 -14.83
C HIS A 130 13.02 7.24 -13.53
N ARG A 131 13.92 7.31 -12.54
CA ARG A 131 13.87 6.52 -11.29
C ARG A 131 12.53 6.61 -10.56
N ASN A 132 11.87 7.76 -10.59
CA ASN A 132 10.60 7.98 -9.90
C ASN A 132 9.44 7.22 -10.54
N VAL A 133 9.29 7.31 -11.86
CA VAL A 133 8.23 6.62 -12.60
C VAL A 133 8.48 5.11 -12.54
N ARG A 134 9.72 4.68 -12.77
CA ARG A 134 10.14 3.27 -12.62
C ARG A 134 9.86 2.75 -11.21
N GLY A 135 10.23 3.52 -10.20
CA GLY A 135 10.00 3.18 -8.81
C GLY A 135 8.52 3.17 -8.40
N ALA A 136 7.65 3.91 -9.10
CA ALA A 136 6.22 3.92 -8.87
C ALA A 136 5.55 2.67 -9.47
N TYR A 137 5.92 2.34 -10.72
CA TYR A 137 5.50 1.09 -11.36
C TYR A 137 5.99 -0.14 -10.58
N ALA A 138 7.26 -0.16 -10.16
CA ALA A 138 7.81 -1.25 -9.36
C ALA A 138 7.07 -1.45 -8.04
N SER A 139 6.61 -0.36 -7.41
CA SER A 139 5.74 -0.46 -6.23
C SER A 139 4.43 -1.18 -6.59
N LEU A 140 3.71 -0.77 -7.63
CA LEU A 140 2.48 -1.45 -8.05
C LEU A 140 2.71 -2.94 -8.32
N LYS A 141 3.76 -3.28 -9.08
CA LYS A 141 4.14 -4.68 -9.36
C LYS A 141 4.38 -5.49 -8.09
N TYR A 142 5.11 -4.93 -7.12
CA TYR A 142 5.37 -5.59 -5.85
C TYR A 142 4.08 -5.89 -5.07
N TYR A 143 3.16 -4.92 -5.04
CA TYR A 143 1.90 -5.06 -4.28
C TYR A 143 0.79 -5.79 -5.03
N MET A 144 0.92 -6.09 -6.33
CA MET A 144 -0.15 -6.65 -7.17
C MET A 144 -0.95 -7.74 -6.44
N LYS A 145 -0.27 -8.76 -5.92
CA LYS A 145 -0.92 -9.91 -5.25
C LYS A 145 -1.72 -9.58 -3.98
N TYR A 146 -1.63 -8.36 -3.48
CA TYR A 146 -2.38 -7.87 -2.31
C TYR A 146 -3.43 -6.82 -2.67
N LEU A 147 -3.47 -6.33 -3.91
CA LEU A 147 -4.36 -5.22 -4.29
C LEU A 147 -5.81 -5.65 -4.43
N PHE A 148 -6.08 -6.89 -4.83
CA PHE A 148 -7.44 -7.35 -5.12
C PHE A 148 -7.81 -8.61 -4.33
N THR A 149 -7.24 -8.76 -3.13
CA THR A 149 -7.55 -9.87 -2.21
C THR A 149 -9.05 -9.88 -1.86
N PHE A 150 -9.68 -8.69 -1.78
CA PHE A 150 -11.13 -8.59 -1.59
C PHE A 150 -11.97 -9.22 -2.72
N GLU A 151 -11.47 -9.29 -3.95
CA GLU A 151 -12.16 -9.96 -5.06
C GLU A 151 -11.98 -11.48 -4.99
N GLU A 152 -10.76 -11.92 -4.66
CA GLU A 152 -10.44 -13.35 -4.53
C GLU A 152 -11.20 -14.01 -3.36
N TYR A 153 -11.40 -13.27 -2.28
CA TYR A 153 -12.13 -13.71 -1.08
C TYR A 153 -13.43 -12.91 -0.90
N ALA A 154 -14.26 -12.84 -1.94
CA ALA A 154 -15.49 -12.04 -1.94
C ALA A 154 -16.43 -12.35 -0.75
N HIS A 155 -16.48 -13.62 -0.33
CA HIS A 155 -17.28 -14.08 0.83
C HIS A 155 -16.85 -13.47 2.17
N LEU A 156 -15.64 -12.90 2.28
CA LEU A 156 -15.11 -12.31 3.51
C LEU A 156 -15.40 -10.80 3.64
N ASN A 157 -15.99 -10.16 2.62
CA ASN A 157 -16.31 -8.72 2.61
C ASN A 157 -15.12 -7.83 3.04
N ILE A 158 -13.93 -8.12 2.53
CA ILE A 158 -12.69 -7.44 2.92
C ILE A 158 -12.74 -5.96 2.50
N GLU A 159 -12.49 -5.05 3.45
CA GLU A 159 -12.46 -3.62 3.15
C GLU A 159 -11.25 -3.26 2.27
N LYS A 160 -11.49 -2.52 1.19
CA LYS A 160 -10.43 -2.05 0.25
C LYS A 160 -9.51 -0.99 0.86
N THR A 161 -9.96 -0.28 1.91
CA THR A 161 -9.24 0.84 2.52
C THR A 161 -9.29 0.80 4.05
N THR A 162 -8.37 1.52 4.69
CA THR A 162 -8.27 1.68 6.16
C THR A 162 -8.79 3.05 6.63
N ASN A 163 -9.62 3.74 5.83
CA ASN A 163 -10.04 5.14 6.07
C ASN A 163 -10.65 5.39 7.45
N ARG A 164 -11.33 4.39 8.03
CA ARG A 164 -11.92 4.48 9.37
C ARG A 164 -10.85 4.62 10.46
N LEU A 165 -9.75 3.90 10.32
CA LEU A 165 -8.61 3.98 11.23
C LEU A 165 -7.94 5.36 11.12
N GLU A 166 -7.79 5.89 9.91
CA GLU A 166 -7.23 7.24 9.70
C GLU A 166 -8.03 8.33 10.40
N GLY A 167 -9.37 8.28 10.33
CA GLY A 167 -10.25 9.20 11.04
C GLY A 167 -10.07 9.12 12.56
N LEU A 168 -10.03 7.90 13.10
CA LEU A 168 -9.80 7.67 14.53
C LEU A 168 -8.42 8.16 14.98
N PHE A 169 -7.36 7.90 14.20
CA PHE A 169 -6.01 8.36 14.52
C PHE A 169 -5.92 9.89 14.47
N LYS A 170 -6.63 10.54 13.56
CA LYS A 170 -6.70 12.01 13.51
C LYS A 170 -7.34 12.57 14.78
N GLU A 171 -8.47 12.00 15.20
CA GLU A 171 -9.15 12.41 16.44
C GLU A 171 -8.27 12.17 17.68
N LEU A 172 -7.62 11.01 17.77
CA LEU A 172 -6.72 10.68 18.88
C LEU A 172 -5.54 11.67 18.96
N LYS A 173 -4.92 12.00 17.82
CA LYS A 173 -3.82 12.98 17.76
C LYS A 173 -4.28 14.36 18.22
N GLN A 174 -5.47 14.81 17.81
CA GLN A 174 -6.03 16.08 18.27
C GLN A 174 -6.24 16.08 19.78
N LYS A 175 -6.86 15.04 20.34
CA LYS A 175 -7.08 14.95 21.79
C LYS A 175 -5.78 14.89 22.58
N LEU A 176 -4.77 14.18 22.07
CA LEU A 176 -3.45 14.12 22.72
C LEU A 176 -2.66 15.43 22.59
N SER A 177 -2.82 16.19 21.51
CA SER A 177 -2.17 17.50 21.40
C SER A 177 -2.71 18.50 22.41
N PHE A 178 -4.00 18.43 22.78
CA PHE A 178 -4.60 19.28 23.81
C PHE A 178 -4.19 18.92 25.25
N ILE A 179 -3.48 17.81 25.48
CA ILE A 179 -3.06 17.34 26.80
C ILE A 179 -1.59 17.74 27.09
N ILE A 180 -0.88 18.31 26.11
CA ILE A 180 0.56 18.63 26.18
C ILE A 180 0.84 20.14 26.24
N ASP A 181 -0.21 20.98 26.26
CA ASP A 181 -0.14 22.42 26.56
C ASP A 181 -0.63 22.69 27.99
#